data_AF-A0A431R9T5-F1
#
_entry.id   AF-A0A431R9T5-F1
#
_cell.length_a   1.000
_cell.length_b   1.000
_cell.length_c   1.000
_cell.angle_alpha   90.00
_cell.angle_beta   90.00
_cell.angle_gamma   90.00
#
_symmetry.space_group_name_H-M   'P 1'
#
loop_
_entity.id
_entity.type
_entity.pdbx_description
1 polymer ?
#
loop_
_entity_poly.entity_id
_entity_poly.type
_entity_poly.pdbx_seq_one_letter_code
_entity_poly.pdbx_strand_id
1 'polypeptide(L)'
;MTLVTDRMVEAALSAYHRKLPRGSSAEANTARDRMHSALAAALSTEPGVAEGWRSMDGAPRDGSRFLAFEKGRYFDCWWEDKGYGEAYWMDEADSEPKPTHWLPLPAAPLPEDTHHGR
;
A
#
# COMPACT_ATOMS: atom_id res chain seq x y z
N MET A 1 -13.27 -0.30 -0.11
CA MET A 1 -12.04 0.51 -0.01
C MET A 1 -12.48 1.95 0.21
N THR A 2 -12.57 2.38 1.47
CA THR A 2 -13.18 3.67 1.82
C THR A 2 -12.06 4.69 1.96
N LEU A 3 -11.88 5.57 0.97
CA LEU A 3 -10.96 6.69 1.09
C LEU A 3 -11.39 7.54 2.30
N VAL A 4 -10.47 7.73 3.25
CA VAL A 4 -10.63 8.75 4.28
C VAL A 4 -10.62 10.09 3.55
N THR A 5 -11.78 10.74 3.48
CA THR A 5 -11.92 12.05 2.84
C THR A 5 -11.51 13.14 3.83
N ASP A 6 -11.09 14.31 3.35
CA ASP A 6 -10.80 15.49 4.18
C ASP A 6 -11.90 15.80 5.21
N ARG A 7 -13.15 15.47 4.88
CA ARG A 7 -14.29 15.62 5.79
C ARG A 7 -14.22 14.72 7.02
N MET A 8 -13.64 13.52 6.90
CA MET A 8 -13.45 12.61 8.03
C MET A 8 -12.37 13.11 8.98
N VAL A 9 -11.33 13.74 8.45
CA VAL A 9 -10.28 14.41 9.24
C VAL A 9 -10.84 15.63 9.99
N GLU A 10 -11.60 16.47 9.29
CA GLU A 10 -12.26 17.64 9.88
C GLU A 10 -13.28 17.27 10.96
N ALA A 11 -14.07 16.21 10.74
CA ALA A 11 -15.02 15.72 11.75
C ALA A 11 -14.32 15.21 13.01
N ALA A 12 -13.19 14.51 12.86
CA ALA A 12 -12.40 14.02 13.99
C ALA A 12 -11.77 15.18 14.79
N LEU A 13 -11.25 16.20 14.10
CA LEU A 13 -10.69 17.40 14.73
C LEU A 13 -11.76 18.22 15.46
N SER A 14 -12.94 18.38 14.87
CA SER A 14 -14.05 19.14 15.45
C SER A 14 -14.66 18.48 16.68
N ALA A 15 -14.76 17.14 16.70
CA ALA A 15 -15.22 16.38 17.87
C ALA A 15 -14.25 16.49 19.05
N TYR A 16 -12.95 16.59 18.76
CA TYR A 16 -11.89 16.68 19.76
C TYR A 16 -11.82 18.08 20.42
N HIS A 17 -11.94 19.15 19.63
CA HIS A 17 -11.94 20.52 20.15
C HIS A 17 -13.08 20.81 21.14
N ARG A 18 -14.18 20.05 21.07
CA ARG A 18 -15.33 20.18 21.98
C ARG A 18 -15.08 19.63 23.38
N LYS A 19 -14.07 18.75 23.56
CA LYS A 19 -13.81 18.02 24.81
C LYS A 19 -12.69 18.60 25.67
N LEU A 20 -11.99 19.66 25.21
CA LEU A 20 -10.89 20.24 25.98
C LEU A 20 -11.40 21.24 27.04
N PRO A 21 -10.99 21.11 28.31
CA PRO A 21 -11.32 22.10 29.34
C PRO A 21 -10.64 23.44 29.03
N ARG A 22 -11.38 24.53 29.25
CA ARG A 22 -10.87 25.90 29.09
C ARG A 22 -9.89 26.22 30.23
N GLY A 23 -8.60 26.01 30.00
CA GLY A 23 -7.55 26.60 30.83
C GLY A 23 -6.32 25.72 31.06
N SER A 24 -5.26 25.98 30.29
CA SER A 24 -3.83 26.07 30.67
C SER A 24 -3.03 25.94 29.38
N SER A 25 -2.61 27.08 28.81
CA SER A 25 -2.23 27.15 27.39
C SER A 25 -0.91 26.47 27.07
N ALA A 26 0.01 26.29 28.01
CA ALA A 26 1.32 25.72 27.70
C ALA A 26 1.28 24.18 27.56
N GLU A 27 0.65 23.49 28.51
CA GLU A 27 0.60 22.03 28.52
C GLU A 27 -0.37 21.49 27.47
N ALA A 28 -1.52 22.16 27.27
CA ALA A 28 -2.46 21.81 26.22
C ALA A 28 -1.87 22.03 24.81
N ASN A 29 -1.08 23.09 24.62
CA ASN A 29 -0.37 23.32 23.37
C ASN A 29 0.75 22.29 23.18
N THR A 30 1.49 21.95 24.23
CA THR A 30 2.54 20.91 24.17
C THR A 30 1.96 19.53 23.83
N ALA A 31 0.83 19.16 24.44
CA ALA A 31 0.14 17.91 24.13
C ALA A 31 -0.40 17.91 22.69
N ARG A 32 -0.94 19.05 22.25
CA ARG A 32 -1.38 19.26 20.86
C ARG A 32 -0.22 19.10 19.88
N ASP A 33 0.92 19.74 20.12
CA ASP A 33 2.08 19.69 19.23
C ASP A 33 2.68 18.28 19.17
N ARG A 34 2.73 17.57 20.30
CA ARG A 34 3.15 16.15 20.33
C ARG A 34 2.21 15.26 19.53
N MET A 35 0.90 15.48 19.63
CA MET A 35 -0.08 14.73 18.85
C MET A 35 -0.06 15.09 17.37
N HIS A 36 0.09 16.36 17.01
CA HIS A 36 0.28 16.76 15.62
C HIS A 36 1.57 16.18 15.04
N SER A 37 2.66 16.17 15.81
CA SER A 37 3.94 15.58 15.40
C SER A 37 3.85 14.06 15.30
N ALA A 38 3.19 13.38 16.23
CA ALA A 38 2.96 11.93 16.18
C ALA A 38 2.02 11.54 15.03
N LEU A 39 0.97 12.33 14.76
CA LEU A 39 0.06 12.11 13.64
C LEU A 39 0.76 12.39 12.31
N ALA A 40 1.54 13.47 12.21
CA ALA A 40 2.37 13.74 11.05
C ALA A 40 3.40 12.62 10.83
N ALA A 41 4.06 12.14 11.88
CA ALA A 41 4.99 11.02 11.79
C ALA A 41 4.30 9.70 11.42
N ALA A 42 3.08 9.44 11.91
CA ALA A 42 2.30 8.27 11.54
C ALA A 42 1.78 8.35 10.09
N LEU A 43 1.45 9.55 9.61
CA LEU A 43 1.05 9.80 8.22
C LEU A 43 2.25 9.82 7.27
N SER A 44 3.44 10.16 7.76
CA SER A 44 4.72 10.06 7.05
C SER A 44 5.44 8.73 7.25
N THR A 45 4.88 7.82 8.06
CA THR A 45 5.31 6.43 8.12
C THR A 45 4.74 5.78 6.87
N GLU A 46 5.45 5.96 5.77
CA GLU A 46 5.19 5.22 4.55
C GLU A 46 5.25 3.73 4.89
N PRO A 47 4.15 2.96 4.79
CA PRO A 47 4.26 1.51 4.79
C PRO A 47 5.25 1.16 3.67
N GLY A 48 6.36 0.51 4.04
CA GLY A 48 7.60 0.46 3.27
C GLY A 48 7.40 0.54 1.77
N VAL A 49 7.77 1.69 1.20
CA VAL A 49 7.83 2.02 -0.24
C VAL A 49 7.11 0.99 -1.12
N ALA A 50 5.77 1.03 -1.14
CA ALA A 50 5.01 0.50 -2.25
C ALA A 50 5.28 1.42 -3.45
N GLU A 51 6.48 1.28 -4.04
CA GLU A 51 6.87 1.97 -5.27
C GLU A 51 5.75 1.73 -6.28
N GLY A 52 5.10 2.82 -6.72
CA GLY A 52 3.91 2.78 -7.57
C GLY A 52 4.14 2.11 -8.93
N TRP A 53 3.16 2.21 -9.81
CA TRP A 53 3.22 1.61 -11.16
C TRP A 53 4.51 1.95 -11.90
N ARG A 54 5.17 0.93 -12.44
CA ARG A 54 6.45 1.00 -13.17
C ARG A 54 6.28 0.56 -14.61
N SER A 55 7.16 1.01 -15.51
CA SER A 55 7.25 0.49 -16.88
C SER A 55 7.66 -0.99 -16.88
N MET A 56 7.15 -1.75 -17.86
CA MET A 56 7.50 -3.17 -18.06
C MET A 56 8.98 -3.44 -18.37
N ASP A 57 9.78 -2.43 -18.72
CA ASP A 57 11.22 -2.60 -18.98
C ASP A 57 11.93 -3.24 -17.78
N GLY A 58 11.53 -2.83 -16.58
CA GLY A 58 12.06 -3.31 -15.30
C GLY A 58 11.28 -4.46 -14.66
N ALA A 59 10.27 -5.03 -15.33
CA ALA A 59 9.49 -6.12 -14.77
C ALA A 59 10.35 -7.38 -14.54
N PRO A 60 10.09 -8.14 -13.48
CA PRO A 60 10.85 -9.34 -13.17
C PRO A 60 10.66 -10.39 -14.28
N ARG A 61 11.78 -10.97 -14.73
CA ARG A 61 11.83 -12.05 -15.74
C ARG A 61 12.30 -13.38 -15.15
N ASP A 62 12.26 -13.50 -13.83
CA ASP A 62 12.67 -14.67 -13.06
C ASP A 62 11.50 -15.61 -12.71
N GLY A 63 10.31 -15.34 -13.28
CA GLY A 63 9.08 -16.09 -12.98
C GLY A 63 8.32 -15.58 -11.76
N SER A 64 8.82 -14.56 -11.05
CA SER A 64 8.08 -13.93 -9.96
C SER A 64 6.79 -13.28 -10.45
N ARG A 65 5.72 -13.43 -9.66
CA ARG A 65 4.42 -12.82 -9.94
C ARG A 65 4.39 -11.35 -9.54
N PHE A 66 3.69 -10.56 -10.34
CA PHE A 66 3.43 -9.15 -10.09
C PHE A 66 2.03 -8.76 -10.56
N LEU A 67 1.54 -7.61 -10.08
CA LEU A 67 0.28 -7.05 -10.57
C LEU A 67 0.56 -6.25 -11.85
N ALA A 68 -0.10 -6.59 -12.94
CA ALA A 68 0.06 -5.97 -14.24
C ALA A 68 -1.13 -5.08 -14.62
N PHE A 69 -0.92 -4.16 -15.56
CA PHE A 69 -1.96 -3.32 -16.13
C PHE A 69 -1.95 -3.32 -17.67
N GLU A 70 -3.10 -3.62 -18.26
CA GLU A 70 -3.32 -3.54 -19.71
C GLU A 70 -4.76 -3.11 -20.00
N LYS A 71 -4.95 -2.13 -20.90
CA LYS A 71 -6.27 -1.72 -21.42
C LYS A 71 -7.32 -1.46 -20.32
N GLY A 72 -6.94 -0.81 -19.22
CA GLY A 72 -7.86 -0.47 -18.13
C GLY A 72 -8.14 -1.61 -17.14
N ARG A 73 -7.43 -2.73 -17.23
CA ARG A 73 -7.60 -3.89 -16.33
C ARG A 73 -6.32 -4.22 -15.59
N TYR A 74 -6.48 -4.73 -14.38
CA TYR A 74 -5.42 -5.24 -13.53
C TYR A 74 -5.50 -6.77 -13.48
N PHE A 75 -4.35 -7.45 -13.48
CA PHE A 75 -4.30 -8.92 -13.44
C PHE A 75 -2.94 -9.41 -12.90
N ASP A 76 -2.89 -10.64 -12.41
CA ASP A 76 -1.65 -11.30 -12.04
C ASP A 76 -0.89 -11.70 -13.30
N CYS A 77 0.42 -11.42 -13.32
CA CYS A 77 1.27 -11.70 -14.46
C CYS A 77 2.64 -12.21 -14.01
N TRP A 78 3.26 -13.06 -14.83
CA TRP A 78 4.62 -13.54 -14.64
C TRP A 78 5.32 -13.71 -16.00
N TRP A 79 6.65 -13.76 -15.96
CA TRP A 79 7.44 -14.18 -17.11
C TRP A 79 7.49 -15.70 -17.17
N GLU A 80 7.15 -16.27 -18.33
CA GLU A 80 7.27 -17.69 -18.58
C GLU A 80 8.34 -17.93 -19.64
N ASP A 81 9.33 -18.76 -19.30
CA ASP A 81 10.37 -19.24 -20.21
C ASP A 81 10.21 -20.76 -20.34
N LYS A 82 9.72 -21.23 -21.49
CA LYS A 82 9.51 -22.65 -21.78
C LYS A 82 10.77 -23.34 -22.28
N GLY A 83 11.88 -22.62 -22.38
CA GLY A 83 13.07 -23.08 -23.08
C GLY A 83 12.89 -23.02 -24.60
N TYR A 84 13.91 -23.47 -25.34
CA TYR A 84 13.90 -23.53 -26.81
C TYR A 84 13.67 -22.19 -27.54
N GLY A 85 13.81 -21.06 -26.85
CA GLY A 85 13.64 -19.72 -27.40
C GLY A 85 12.23 -19.15 -27.28
N GLU A 86 11.34 -19.83 -26.56
CA GLU A 86 9.97 -19.36 -26.31
C GLU A 86 9.86 -18.78 -24.90
N ALA A 87 9.79 -17.45 -24.83
CA ALA A 87 9.59 -16.74 -23.58
C ALA A 87 8.67 -15.53 -23.75
N TYR A 88 7.71 -15.39 -22.85
CA TYR A 88 6.62 -14.42 -22.96
C TYR A 88 5.99 -14.11 -21.60
N TRP A 89 5.15 -13.07 -21.56
CA TRP A 89 4.34 -12.76 -20.38
C TRP A 89 3.12 -13.68 -20.34
N MET A 90 2.77 -14.17 -19.16
CA MET A 90 1.65 -15.09 -18.92
C MET A 90 0.68 -14.51 -17.88
N ASP A 91 -0.59 -14.87 -17.97
CA ASP A 91 -1.62 -14.60 -16.95
C ASP A 91 -2.35 -15.88 -16.50
N GLU A 92 -3.24 -15.73 -15.52
CA GLU A 92 -4.05 -16.84 -14.98
C GLU A 92 -5.02 -17.48 -16.01
N ALA A 93 -5.23 -16.84 -17.16
CA ALA A 93 -6.05 -17.39 -18.25
C ALA A 93 -5.21 -18.15 -19.29
N ASP A 94 -3.94 -18.48 -18.99
CA ASP A 94 -3.00 -19.14 -19.90
C ASP A 94 -2.90 -18.38 -21.25
N SER A 95 -2.93 -17.04 -21.16
CA SER A 95 -2.84 -16.13 -22.31
C SER A 95 -1.50 -15.42 -22.35
N GLU A 96 -1.16 -14.85 -23.52
CA GLU A 96 0.06 -14.05 -23.75
C GLU A 96 -0.23 -12.53 -23.76
N PRO A 97 -0.48 -11.89 -22.58
CA PRO A 97 -0.82 -10.47 -22.52
C PRO A 97 0.32 -9.55 -22.95
N LYS A 98 -0.02 -8.28 -23.18
CA LYS A 98 0.94 -7.21 -23.47
C LYS A 98 0.81 -6.10 -22.44
N PRO A 99 1.19 -6.36 -21.17
CA PRO A 99 1.07 -5.38 -20.12
C PRO A 99 1.89 -4.12 -20.43
N THR A 100 1.42 -2.99 -19.91
CA THR A 100 2.08 -1.69 -20.09
C THR A 100 2.79 -1.23 -18.83
N HIS A 101 2.29 -1.66 -17.67
CA HIS A 101 2.82 -1.29 -16.36
C HIS A 101 2.72 -2.48 -15.42
N TRP A 102 3.58 -2.47 -14.40
CA TRP A 102 3.57 -3.46 -13.33
C TRP A 102 3.75 -2.81 -11.95
N LEU A 103 3.35 -3.54 -10.92
CA LEU A 103 3.54 -3.22 -9.52
C LEU A 103 4.00 -4.48 -8.79
N PRO A 104 5.04 -4.42 -7.94
CA PRO A 104 5.42 -5.57 -7.11
C PRO A 104 4.27 -5.95 -6.18
N LEU A 105 4.10 -7.26 -5.94
CA LEU A 105 3.19 -7.72 -4.89
C LEU A 105 3.80 -7.39 -3.51
N PRO A 106 2.97 -7.02 -2.51
CA PRO A 106 3.45 -6.88 -1.15
C PRO A 106 4.01 -8.21 -0.64
N ALA A 107 4.97 -8.15 0.28
CA ALA A 107 5.42 -9.35 0.97
C ALA A 107 4.23 -10.06 1.63
N ALA A 108 4.24 -11.39 1.60
CA ALA A 108 3.22 -12.18 2.28
C ALA A 108 3.16 -11.79 3.77
N PRO A 109 1.96 -11.75 4.38
CA PRO A 109 1.85 -11.51 5.80
C PRO A 109 2.62 -12.58 6.57
N LEU A 110 3.25 -12.18 7.67
CA LEU A 110 3.87 -13.14 8.59
C LEU A 110 2.77 -14.06 9.16
N PRO A 111 3.07 -15.34 9.44
CA PRO A 111 2.13 -16.21 10.13
C PRO A 111 1.73 -15.55 11.46
N GLU A 112 0.44 -15.56 11.80
CA GLU A 112 0.03 -15.21 13.15
C GLU A 112 0.70 -16.20 14.11
N ASP A 113 1.54 -15.69 15.02
CA ASP A 113 2.11 -16.49 16.10
C ASP A 113 0.94 -17.22 16.75
N THR A 114 0.87 -18.53 16.52
CA THR A 114 -0.18 -19.36 17.08
C THR A 114 0.07 -19.38 18.57
N HIS A 115 -0.59 -18.49 19.31
CA HIS A 115 -0.71 -18.55 20.76
C HIS A 115 -1.50 -19.82 21.09
N HIS A 116 -0.82 -20.96 21.04
CA HIS A 116 -1.24 -22.15 21.76
C HIS A 116 -1.00 -21.89 23.25
N GLY A 117 -1.92 -21.10 23.80
CA GLY A 117 -2.11 -20.97 25.23
C GLY A 117 -2.76 -22.23 25.78
N ARG A 118 -1.95 -22.94 26.56
CA ARG A 118 -2.29 -23.83 27.68
C ARG A 118 -2.51 -25.32 27.42
#